data_AF-A0A447JE34-F1
#
_entry.id   AF-A0A447JE34-F1
#
_cell.length_a   1.000
_cell.length_b   1.000
_cell.length_c   1.000
_cell.angle_alpha   90.00
_cell.angle_beta   90.00
_cell.angle_gamma   90.00
#
_symmetry.space_group_name_H-M   'P 1'
#
loop_
_entity.id
_entity.type
_entity.pdbx_description
1 polymer ?
#
loop_
_entity_poly.entity_id
_entity_poly.type
_entity_poly.pdbx_seq_one_letter_code
_entity_poly.pdbx_strand_id
1 'polypeptide(L)' 'MGPEVRDAFLAKDAQADSAFLPHGEKFLADIYQLARQRLANTGVEHVYGGDRCTFSESETFFSYRRDKTTGRMASFIWLI' A
#
# COMPACT_ATOMS: atom_id res chain seq x y z
N MET A 1 -10.29 0.78 -3.88
CA MET A 1 -10.82 0.04 -2.73
C MET A 1 -12.24 0.51 -2.44
N GLY A 2 -13.09 -0.34 -1.88
CA GLY A 2 -14.40 0.11 -1.41
C GLY A 2 -14.31 0.95 -0.13
N PRO A 3 -15.39 1.63 0.26
CA PRO A 3 -15.44 2.47 1.46
C PRO A 3 -15.13 1.69 2.73
N GLU A 4 -15.50 0.40 2.79
CA GLU A 4 -15.27 -0.47 3.95
C GLU A 4 -13.79 -0.59 4.33
N VAL A 5 -12.89 -0.55 3.35
CA VAL A 5 -11.45 -0.60 3.59
C VAL A 5 -10.98 0.71 4.22
N ARG A 6 -11.42 1.86 3.68
CA ARG A 6 -11.07 3.18 4.23
C ARG A 6 -11.54 3.29 5.68
N ASP A 7 -12.78 2.92 5.94
CA ASP A 7 -13.38 3.01 7.27
C ASP A 7 -12.64 2.12 8.28
N ALA A 8 -12.20 0.93 7.87
CA ALA A 8 -11.37 0.07 8.71
C ALA A 8 -10.02 0.70 9.09
N PHE A 9 -9.39 1.45 8.19
CA PHE A 9 -8.15 2.18 8.49
C PHE A 9 -8.40 3.39 9.41
N LEU A 10 -9.46 4.16 9.15
CA LEU A 10 -9.85 5.32 9.96
C LEU A 10 -10.23 4.94 11.39
N ALA A 11 -10.88 3.79 11.57
CA ALA A 11 -11.23 3.27 12.89
C ALA A 11 -9.99 2.96 13.76
N LYS A 12 -8.80 2.81 13.15
CA LYS A 12 -7.55 2.61 13.87
C LYS A 12 -6.76 3.91 14.06
N ASP A 13 -6.84 4.81 13.10
CA ASP A 13 -6.15 6.09 13.13
C ASP A 13 -6.76 7.03 12.09
N ALA A 14 -7.26 8.18 12.54
CA ALA A 14 -7.89 9.17 11.69
C ALA A 14 -6.93 9.78 10.65
N GLN A 15 -5.61 9.75 10.89
CA GLN A 15 -4.61 10.23 9.92
C GLN A 15 -4.66 9.43 8.60
N ALA A 16 -5.19 8.21 8.62
CA ALA A 16 -5.31 7.38 7.42
C ALA A 16 -6.13 8.04 6.31
N ASP A 17 -7.00 9.00 6.60
CA ASP A 17 -7.83 9.67 5.60
C ASP A 17 -6.99 10.30 4.49
N SER A 18 -5.82 10.87 4.83
CA SER A 18 -4.95 11.53 3.86
C SER A 18 -4.37 10.58 2.81
N ALA A 19 -4.45 9.27 3.03
CA ALA A 19 -3.96 8.25 2.12
C ALA A 19 -5.05 7.68 1.20
N PHE A 20 -6.28 8.22 1.24
CA PHE A 20 -7.37 7.80 0.36
C PHE A 20 -7.83 8.96 -0.52
N LEU A 21 -7.82 8.74 -1.83
CA LEU A 21 -8.34 9.69 -2.81
C LEU A 21 -9.67 9.18 -3.38
N PRO A 22 -10.75 9.98 -3.37
CA PRO A 22 -12.02 9.60 -3.97
C PRO A 22 -11.90 9.27 -5.47
N HIS A 23 -12.59 8.22 -5.91
CA HIS A 23 -12.62 7.76 -7.29
C HIS A 23 -13.97 7.08 -7.60
N GLY A 24 -14.98 7.92 -7.87
CA GLY A 24 -16.38 7.49 -7.96
C GLY A 24 -16.88 6.97 -6.60
N GLU A 25 -17.54 5.82 -6.60
CA GLU A 25 -18.00 5.14 -5.37
C GLU A 25 -16.86 4.41 -4.61
N LYS A 26 -15.63 4.51 -5.11
CA LYS A 26 -14.45 3.84 -4.57
C LYS A 26 -13.37 4.85 -4.22
N PHE A 27 -12.29 4.36 -3.62
CA PHE A 27 -11.10 5.14 -3.31
C PHE A 27 -9.86 4.57 -3.99
N LEU A 28 -8.95 5.42 -4.42
CA LEU A 28 -7.55 5.06 -4.64
C LEU A 28 -6.85 5.14 -3.29
N ALA A 29 -6.17 4.06 -2.89
CA ALA A 29 -5.48 3.99 -1.61
C ALA A 29 -3.97 4.03 -1.82
N ASP A 30 -3.29 4.95 -1.15
CA ASP A 30 -1.84 4.98 -1.06
C ASP A 30 -1.39 4.04 0.06
N ILE A 31 -1.02 2.82 -0.32
CA ILE A 31 -0.55 1.80 0.62
C ILE A 31 0.79 2.16 1.28
N TYR A 32 1.63 2.96 0.61
CA TYR A 32 2.92 3.37 1.15
C TYR A 32 2.73 4.43 2.24
N GLN A 33 1.81 5.39 2.03
CA GLN A 33 1.49 6.38 3.06
C GLN A 33 0.87 5.74 4.30
N LEU A 34 -0.06 4.78 4.13
CA LEU A 34 -0.63 4.02 5.25
C LEU A 34 0.44 3.27 6.05
N ALA A 35 1.40 2.63 5.36
CA ALA A 35 2.51 1.95 6.02
C ALA A 35 3.39 2.93 6.82
N ARG A 36 3.73 4.08 6.23
CA ARG A 36 4.52 5.13 6.88
C ARG A 36 3.85 5.67 8.15
N GLN A 37 2.55 5.95 8.11
CA GLN A 37 1.78 6.41 9.28
C GLN A 37 1.84 5.39 10.42
N ARG A 38 1.62 4.10 10.11
CA ARG A 38 1.65 3.03 11.11
C ARG A 38 3.04 2.83 11.71
N LEU A 39 4.08 2.89 10.88
CA LEU A 39 5.48 2.79 11.31
C LEU A 39 5.88 3.98 12.19
N ALA A 40 5.52 5.20 11.81
CA ALA A 40 5.77 6.40 12.59
C ALA A 40 5.14 6.33 13.99
N ASN A 41 3.90 5.84 14.10
CA ASN A 41 3.22 5.64 15.38
C ASN A 41 3.92 4.63 16.31
N THR A 42 4.80 3.78 15.76
CA THR A 42 5.64 2.82 16.52
C THR A 42 7.06 3.32 16.77
N GLY A 43 7.38 4.56 16.38
CA GLY A 43 8.71 5.16 16.57
C GLY A 43 9.73 4.83 15.47
N VAL A 44 9.31 4.27 14.33
CA VAL A 44 10.21 4.01 13.20
C VAL A 44 10.36 5.28 12.36
N GLU A 45 11.54 5.90 12.40
CA GLU A 45 11.83 7.17 11.73
C GLU A 45 12.40 7.02 10.31
N HIS A 46 13.04 5.88 10.03
CA HIS A 46 13.76 5.66 8.78
C HIS A 46 13.04 4.64 7.88
N VAL A 47 12.28 5.16 6.92
CA VAL A 47 11.50 4.34 5.96
C VAL A 47 11.90 4.69 4.53
N TYR A 48 12.46 3.71 3.82
CA TYR A 48 12.99 3.85 2.46
C TYR A 48 12.16 3.08 1.42
N GLY A 49 12.37 3.41 0.14
CA GLY A 49 11.60 2.85 -0.97
C GLY A 49 10.16 3.36 -1.01
N GLY A 50 9.26 2.58 -1.63
CA GLY A 50 7.85 2.97 -1.81
C GLY A 50 7.61 3.85 -3.04
N ASP A 51 8.45 3.67 -4.05
CA ASP A 51 8.52 4.43 -5.30
C ASP A 51 8.18 3.58 -6.54
N ARG A 52 7.73 2.34 -6.33
CA ARG A 52 7.42 1.37 -7.39
C ARG A 52 5.93 1.02 -7.40
N CYS A 53 5.41 0.61 -8.55
CA CYS A 53 4.02 0.19 -8.70
C CYS A 53 3.94 -1.12 -9.48
N THR A 54 3.60 -2.22 -8.79
CA THR A 54 3.48 -3.55 -9.43
C THR A 54 2.41 -3.58 -10.52
N PHE A 55 1.36 -2.78 -10.39
CA PHE A 55 0.29 -2.70 -11.38
C PHE A 55 0.75 -2.00 -12.67
N SER A 56 1.41 -0.84 -12.56
CA SER A 56 1.80 -0.02 -13.71
C SER A 56 3.07 -0.51 -14.39
N GLU A 57 4.03 -1.05 -13.65
CA GLU A 57 5.34 -1.49 -14.17
C GLU A 57 5.30 -2.97 -14.61
N SER A 58 4.51 -3.26 -15.65
CA SER A 58 4.24 -4.63 -16.11
C SER A 58 5.44 -5.40 -16.63
N GLU A 59 6.46 -4.71 -17.13
CA GLU A 59 7.69 -5.34 -17.64
C GLU A 59 8.60 -5.83 -16.51
N THR A 60 8.39 -5.35 -15.28
CA THR A 60 9.25 -5.67 -14.12
C THR A 60 8.53 -6.56 -13.10
N PHE A 61 7.22 -6.38 -12.90
CA PHE A 61 6.49 -7.03 -11.80
C PHE A 61 5.24 -7.80 -12.26
N PHE A 62 5.01 -8.95 -11.63
CA PHE A 62 3.69 -9.58 -11.64
C PHE A 62 2.68 -8.74 -10.84
N SER A 63 1.43 -8.67 -11.30
CA SER A 63 0.37 -7.99 -10.57
C SER A 63 -0.93 -8.78 -10.62
N TYR A 64 -1.37 -9.31 -9.47
CA TYR A 64 -2.65 -9.99 -9.36
C TYR A 64 -3.83 -9.09 -9.76
N ARG A 65 -3.75 -7.79 -9.43
CA ARG A 65 -4.81 -6.83 -9.74
C ARG A 65 -4.98 -6.61 -11.25
N ARG A 66 -3.89 -6.77 -12.01
CA ARG A 66 -3.84 -6.65 -13.47
C ARG A 66 -4.18 -8.00 -14.14
N ASP A 67 -3.49 -9.07 -13.75
CA ASP A 67 -3.40 -10.30 -14.55
C ASP A 67 -4.27 -11.46 -14.02
N LYS A 68 -4.75 -11.39 -12.76
CA LYS A 68 -5.48 -12.46 -12.04
C LYS A 68 -4.69 -13.76 -11.86
N THR A 69 -4.42 -14.50 -12.93
CA THR A 69 -3.58 -15.70 -12.92
C THR A 69 -2.16 -15.30 -13.32
N THR A 70 -1.24 -15.26 -12.36
CA THR A 70 0.10 -14.73 -12.57
C THR A 70 1.10 -15.31 -11.56
N GLY A 71 2.39 -15.03 -11.74
CA GLY A 71 3.46 -15.44 -10.83
C GLY A 71 3.48 -14.66 -9.51
N ARG A 72 4.55 -14.85 -8.73
CA ARG A 72 4.78 -14.15 -7.45
C ARG A 72 6.23 -13.70 -7.37
N MET A 73 6.44 -12.52 -6.79
CA MET A 73 7.76 -12.06 -6.36
C MET A 73 7.94 -12.36 -4.87
N ALA A 74 9.17 -12.22 -4.39
CA ALA A 74 9.51 -12.34 -2.98
C ALA A 74 10.51 -11.24 -2.59
N SER A 75 10.47 -10.84 -1.32
CA SER A 75 11.43 -9.93 -0.69
C SER A 75 12.16 -10.68 0.42
N PHE A 76 13.49 -10.56 0.48
CA PHE A 76 14.34 -11.32 1.40
C PHE A 76 15.21 -10.39 2.23
N ILE A 77 15.48 -10.79 3.48
CA ILE A 77 16.43 -10.13 4.38
C ILE A 77 17.10 -11.21 5.24
N TRP A 78 18.41 -11.10 5.46
CA TRP A 78 19.18 -12.03 6.31
C TRP A 78 20.35 -11.31 6.98
N LEU A 79 20.85 -11.88 8.07
CA LEU A 79 22.12 -11.50 8.69
C LEU A 79 23.26 -12.24 7.99
N ILE A 80 24.40 -11.59 7.83
CA ILE A 80 25.62 -12.17 7.25
C ILE A 80 26.21 -13.21 8.21
#